data_AF-A0A2X3GXK7-F1
#
_entry.id   AF-A0A2X3GXK7-F1
#
_cell.length_a   1.000
_cell.length_b   1.000
_cell.length_c   1.000
_cell.angle_alpha   90.00
_cell.angle_beta   90.00
_cell.angle_gamma   90.00
#
_symmetry.space_group_name_H-M   'P 1'
#
loop_
_entity.id
_entity.type
_entity.pdbx_description
1 polymer ?
#
loop_
_entity_poly.entity_id
_entity_poly.type
_entity_poly.pdbx_seq_one_letter_code
_entity_poly.pdbx_strand_id
1 'polypeptide(L)'
;MTPQYASQRWDPIDILWQQLAILKQLIAHSAGRLRLCLSAADIERCREDKVLAMVAHIEGAGGFDGEGRDLQAFYAAGVRSIGPFWNIANRFGSGVNGSFPGSPDTGPGLTAQVSI
;
A
#
# COMPACT_ATOMS: atom_id res chain seq x y z
N MET A 1 23.93 -18.18 -7.86
CA MET A 1 24.20 -17.49 -6.59
C MET A 1 22.93 -16.79 -6.15
N THR A 2 22.32 -17.18 -5.04
CA THR A 2 21.20 -16.44 -4.49
C THR A 2 21.73 -15.09 -4.00
N PRO A 3 21.11 -13.96 -4.36
CA PRO A 3 21.59 -12.66 -3.91
C PRO A 3 21.59 -12.56 -2.37
N GLN A 4 22.58 -11.86 -1.82
CA GLN A 4 22.82 -11.79 -0.37
C GLN A 4 21.64 -11.22 0.43
N TYR A 5 20.76 -10.44 -0.19
CA TYR A 5 19.53 -9.91 0.39
C TYR A 5 18.38 -10.93 0.49
N ALA A 6 18.47 -12.07 -0.20
CA ALA A 6 17.42 -13.09 -0.19
C ALA A 6 17.35 -13.89 1.13
N SER A 7 18.41 -13.88 1.93
CA SER A 7 18.46 -14.48 3.26
C SER A 7 18.20 -13.50 4.40
N GLN A 8 18.02 -12.21 4.08
CA GLN A 8 17.80 -11.17 5.07
C GLN A 8 16.35 -11.21 5.56
N ARG A 9 16.16 -11.16 6.88
CA ARG A 9 14.84 -11.08 7.49
C ARG A 9 14.37 -9.65 7.42
N TRP A 10 13.39 -9.39 6.57
CA TRP A 10 12.78 -8.08 6.41
C TRP A 10 11.51 -7.99 7.25
N ASP A 11 11.31 -6.85 7.91
CA ASP A 11 10.02 -6.51 8.48
C ASP A 11 9.17 -5.79 7.41
N PRO A 12 8.02 -6.35 7.00
CA PRO A 12 7.15 -5.72 6.02
C PRO A 12 6.68 -4.32 6.44
N ILE A 13 6.46 -4.06 7.73
CA ILE A 13 6.01 -2.76 8.21
C ILE A 13 7.11 -1.71 8.03
N ASP A 14 8.35 -2.05 8.36
CA ASP A 14 9.49 -1.15 8.14
C ASP A 14 9.66 -0.81 6.66
N ILE A 15 9.50 -1.80 5.77
CA ILE A 15 9.56 -1.57 4.32
C ILE A 15 8.47 -0.59 3.87
N LEU A 16 7.23 -0.76 4.34
CA LEU A 16 6.12 0.15 3.99
C LEU A 16 6.39 1.58 4.45
N TRP A 17 6.92 1.76 5.66
CA TRP A 17 7.33 3.08 6.15
C TRP A 17 8.47 3.68 5.33
N GLN A 18 9.46 2.88 4.94
CA GLN A 18 10.56 3.32 4.07
C GLN A 18 10.04 3.74 2.68
N GLN A 19 9.12 2.98 2.09
CA GLN A 19 8.51 3.31 0.80
C GLN A 19 7.70 4.62 0.87
N LEU A 20 6.93 4.81 1.94
CA LEU A 20 6.22 6.06 2.18
C LEU A 20 7.17 7.25 2.39
N ALA A 21 8.29 7.03 3.08
CA ALA A 21 9.33 8.03 3.25
C ALA A 21 9.96 8.42 1.90
N ILE A 22 10.25 7.45 1.02
CA ILE A 22 10.75 7.69 -0.34
C ILE A 22 9.76 8.55 -1.14
N LEU A 23 8.46 8.22 -1.10
CA LEU A 23 7.42 9.03 -1.76
C LEU A 23 7.46 10.49 -1.27
N LYS A 24 7.53 10.70 0.05
CA LYS A 24 7.59 12.05 0.64
C LYS A 24 8.88 12.77 0.27
N GLN A 25 10.01 12.07 0.20
CA GLN A 25 11.28 12.64 -0.25
C GLN A 25 11.20 13.07 -1.72
N LEU A 26 10.63 12.26 -2.61
CA LEU A 26 10.42 12.63 -4.02
C LEU A 26 9.60 13.92 -4.12
N ILE A 27 8.54 14.03 -3.32
CA ILE A 27 7.69 15.22 -3.28
C ILE A 27 8.47 16.44 -2.80
N ALA A 28 9.22 16.32 -1.69
CA ALA A 28 10.01 17.40 -1.13
C ALA A 28 11.10 17.91 -2.11
N HIS A 29 11.72 17.03 -2.89
CA HIS A 29 12.77 17.38 -3.84
C HIS A 29 12.25 17.68 -5.25
N SER A 30 10.93 17.75 -5.44
CA SER A 30 10.32 17.93 -6.76
C SER A 30 10.35 19.38 -7.30
N ALA A 31 10.76 20.35 -6.48
CA ALA A 31 10.59 21.79 -6.74
C ALA A 31 9.12 22.17 -7.04
N GLY A 32 8.18 21.56 -6.28
CA GLY A 32 6.74 21.82 -6.40
C GLY A 32 6.05 21.09 -7.55
N ARG A 33 6.76 20.26 -8.32
CA ARG A 33 6.19 19.49 -9.44
C ARG A 33 5.34 18.29 -9.01
N LEU A 34 5.47 17.85 -7.77
CA LEU A 34 4.68 16.76 -7.18
C LEU A 34 3.94 17.28 -5.94
N ARG A 35 2.74 16.75 -5.67
CA ARG A 35 1.99 17.04 -4.43
C ARG A 35 1.36 15.77 -3.87
N LEU A 36 1.50 15.57 -2.56
CA LEU A 36 0.77 14.51 -1.84
C LEU A 36 -0.71 14.91 -1.75
N CYS A 37 -1.60 14.09 -2.29
CA CYS A 37 -3.04 14.31 -2.26
C CYS A 37 -3.68 13.45 -1.17
N LEU A 38 -4.42 14.10 -0.27
CA LEU A 38 -5.14 13.46 0.83
C LEU A 38 -6.65 13.39 0.60
N SER A 39 -7.13 14.04 -0.46
CA SER A 39 -8.53 14.14 -0.86
C SER A 39 -8.66 14.24 -2.38
N ALA A 40 -9.87 14.01 -2.89
CA ALA A 40 -10.18 14.27 -4.30
C ALA A 40 -10.00 15.76 -4.66
N ALA A 41 -10.29 16.67 -3.72
CA ALA A 41 -10.09 18.10 -3.93
C ALA A 41 -8.61 18.47 -4.16
N ASP A 42 -7.68 17.79 -3.48
CA ASP A 42 -6.24 17.97 -3.72
C ASP A 42 -5.85 17.54 -5.15
N ILE A 43 -6.45 16.45 -5.65
CA ILE A 43 -6.22 15.94 -7.00
C ILE A 43 -6.74 16.96 -8.03
N GLU A 44 -7.96 17.47 -7.86
CA GLU A 44 -8.50 18.51 -8.75
C GLU A 44 -7.63 19.78 -8.75
N ARG A 45 -7.15 20.21 -7.58
CA ARG A 45 -6.23 21.35 -7.49
C ARG A 45 -4.91 21.09 -8.23
N CYS A 46 -4.37 19.88 -8.16
CA CYS A 46 -3.15 19.53 -8.91
C CYS A 46 -3.35 19.67 -10.42
N ARG A 47 -4.55 19.34 -10.94
CA ARG A 47 -4.87 19.50 -12.36
C ARG A 47 -4.84 20.97 -12.79
N GLU A 48 -5.40 21.85 -11.96
CA GLU A 48 -5.37 23.31 -12.19
C GLU A 48 -3.95 23.88 -12.12
N ASP A 49 -3.19 23.47 -11.10
CA ASP A 49 -1.82 23.95 -10.84
C ASP A 49 -0.77 23.33 -11.79
N LYS A 50 -1.17 22.35 -12.62
CA LYS A 50 -0.27 21.55 -13.49
C LYS A 50 0.84 20.85 -12.69
N VAL A 51 0.48 20.33 -11.52
CA VAL A 51 1.33 19.54 -10.62
C VAL A 51 0.93 18.07 -10.72
N LEU A 52 1.88 17.14 -10.63
CA LEU A 52 1.55 15.72 -10.60
C LEU A 52 0.97 15.36 -9.22
N ALA A 53 -0.27 14.90 -9.22
CA ALA A 53 -0.96 14.40 -8.04
C ALA A 53 -0.39 13.03 -7.62
N MET A 54 0.08 12.93 -6.39
CA MET A 54 0.62 11.70 -5.81
C MET A 54 -0.34 11.19 -4.72
N VAL A 55 -0.88 9.99 -4.90
CA VAL A 55 -1.72 9.32 -3.89
C VAL A 55 -0.96 8.10 -3.37
N ALA A 56 -0.71 8.05 -2.07
CA ALA A 56 -0.04 6.91 -1.46
C ALA A 56 -1.00 5.70 -1.40
N HIS A 57 -0.58 4.58 -2.00
CA HIS A 57 -1.29 3.31 -2.04
C HIS A 57 -0.44 2.22 -1.38
N ILE A 58 -1.06 1.38 -0.56
CA ILE A 58 -0.44 0.15 -0.01
C ILE A 58 -0.95 -1.05 -0.81
N GLU A 59 -0.04 -1.75 -1.47
CA GLU A 59 -0.34 -2.99 -2.19
C GLU A 59 0.02 -4.19 -1.31
N GLY A 60 -0.99 -4.80 -0.68
CA GLY A 60 -0.82 -5.93 0.22
C GLY A 60 -0.61 -5.52 1.67
N ALA A 61 -1.61 -5.76 2.52
CA ALA A 61 -1.61 -5.38 3.92
C ALA A 61 -1.11 -6.49 4.86
N GLY A 62 -0.38 -7.50 4.35
CA GLY A 62 -0.09 -8.73 5.09
C GLY A 62 0.71 -8.56 6.39
N GLY A 63 1.45 -7.46 6.52
CA GLY A 63 2.20 -7.11 7.73
C GLY A 63 1.37 -6.44 8.82
N PHE A 64 0.13 -6.02 8.56
CA PHE A 64 -0.67 -5.24 9.51
C PHE A 64 -1.15 -6.09 10.70
N ASP A 65 -1.32 -5.44 11.85
CA ASP A 65 -1.65 -6.05 13.14
C ASP A 65 -3.05 -6.65 13.24
N GLY A 66 -3.96 -6.36 12.30
CA GLY A 66 -5.35 -6.84 12.33
C GLY A 66 -6.25 -6.18 13.38
N GLU A 67 -5.68 -5.31 14.23
CA GLU A 67 -6.40 -4.49 15.22
C GLU A 67 -6.58 -3.04 14.72
N GLY A 68 -6.09 -2.74 13.52
CA GLY A 68 -6.31 -1.46 12.84
C GLY A 68 -5.35 -0.35 13.24
N ARG A 69 -4.40 -0.56 14.16
CA ARG A 69 -3.46 0.50 14.57
C ARG A 69 -2.51 0.86 13.44
N ASP A 70 -2.03 -0.13 12.69
CA ASP A 70 -1.19 0.13 11.51
C ASP A 70 -1.96 0.91 10.45
N LEU A 71 -3.22 0.53 10.20
CA LEU A 71 -4.09 1.24 9.26
C LEU A 71 -4.27 2.71 9.68
N GLN A 72 -4.56 2.97 10.95
CA GLN A 72 -4.68 4.32 11.49
C GLN A 72 -3.38 5.11 11.36
N ALA A 73 -2.23 4.49 11.65
CA ALA A 73 -0.92 5.13 11.56
C ALA A 73 -0.57 5.51 10.10
N PHE A 74 -0.78 4.60 9.14
CA PHE A 74 -0.55 4.89 7.72
C PHE A 74 -1.54 5.92 7.16
N TYR A 75 -2.81 5.88 7.59
CA TYR A 75 -3.79 6.89 7.22
C TYR A 75 -3.38 8.28 7.74
N ALA A 76 -2.98 8.39 9.01
CA ALA A 76 -2.47 9.64 9.60
C ALA A 76 -1.22 10.14 8.88
N ALA A 77 -0.37 9.21 8.39
CA ALA A 77 0.83 9.55 7.63
C ALA A 77 0.57 9.92 6.16
N GLY A 78 -0.66 9.79 5.65
CA GLY A 78 -1.08 10.28 4.34
C GLY A 78 -1.47 9.21 3.31
N VAL A 79 -1.55 7.93 3.70
CA VAL A 79 -2.08 6.86 2.83
C VAL A 79 -3.58 7.04 2.62
N ARG A 80 -4.04 6.87 1.38
CA ARG A 80 -5.46 7.04 1.01
C ARG A 80 -6.03 5.91 0.15
N SER A 81 -5.22 4.90 -0.14
CA SER A 81 -5.65 3.73 -0.90
C SER A 81 -4.94 2.48 -0.38
N ILE A 82 -5.63 1.36 -0.33
CA ILE A 82 -5.09 0.10 0.18
C ILE A 82 -5.72 -1.09 -0.55
N GLY A 83 -4.88 -1.99 -1.04
CA GLY A 83 -5.26 -3.35 -1.41
C GLY A 83 -4.94 -4.29 -0.24
N PRO A 84 -5.91 -4.96 0.39
CA PRO A 84 -5.63 -5.87 1.50
C PRO A 84 -4.77 -7.07 1.07
N PHE A 85 -4.82 -7.42 -0.22
CA PHE A 85 -4.15 -8.57 -0.80
C PHE A 85 -3.27 -8.18 -1.97
N TRP A 86 -2.12 -8.85 -2.06
CA TRP A 86 -1.44 -9.11 -3.32
C TRP A 86 -1.81 -10.55 -3.75
N ASN A 87 -0.89 -11.35 -4.31
CA ASN A 87 -1.11 -12.78 -4.58
C ASN A 87 -0.74 -13.70 -3.39
N ILE A 88 -0.59 -13.14 -2.18
CA ILE A 88 -0.26 -13.86 -0.95
C ILE A 88 -1.42 -13.74 0.03
N ALA A 89 -1.90 -14.88 0.53
CA ALA A 89 -2.90 -14.92 1.59
C ALA A 89 -2.33 -14.38 2.91
N ASN A 90 -3.15 -13.64 3.65
CA ASN A 90 -2.79 -13.08 4.94
C ASN A 90 -3.98 -13.14 5.91
N ARG A 91 -3.84 -12.55 7.10
CA ARG A 91 -4.88 -12.59 8.15
C ARG A 91 -6.24 -12.03 7.72
N PHE A 92 -6.27 -11.16 6.70
CA PHE A 92 -7.49 -10.55 6.19
C PHE A 92 -8.21 -11.42 5.15
N GLY A 93 -7.56 -12.47 4.60
CA GLY A 93 -8.10 -13.29 3.53
C GLY A 93 -7.09 -13.71 2.46
N SER A 94 -7.61 -14.12 1.30
CA SER A 94 -6.84 -14.58 0.15
C SER A 94 -7.13 -13.77 -1.11
N GLY A 95 -6.08 -13.31 -1.80
CA GLY A 95 -6.17 -12.80 -3.17
C GLY A 95 -6.27 -13.93 -4.21
N VAL A 96 -6.34 -13.55 -5.50
CA VAL A 96 -6.45 -14.51 -6.61
C VAL A 96 -5.19 -15.38 -6.72
N ASN A 97 -5.37 -16.69 -6.91
CA ASN A 97 -4.27 -17.65 -7.15
C ASN A 97 -4.71 -18.75 -8.13
N GLY A 98 -4.00 -18.97 -9.24
CA GLY A 98 -4.38 -20.01 -10.19
C GLY A 98 -3.55 -20.01 -11.47
N SER A 99 -3.80 -21.01 -12.32
CA SER A 99 -3.17 -21.16 -13.63
C SER A 99 -3.86 -20.33 -14.71
N PHE A 100 -3.17 -20.11 -15.83
CA PHE A 100 -3.74 -19.55 -17.04
C PHE A 100 -3.95 -20.64 -18.12
N PRO A 101 -5.13 -20.74 -18.77
CA PRO A 101 -6.37 -20.03 -18.44
C PRO A 101 -7.00 -20.58 -17.14
N GLY A 102 -7.80 -19.75 -16.46
CA GLY A 102 -8.43 -20.13 -15.19
C GLY A 102 -9.47 -19.13 -14.70
N SER A 103 -10.30 -19.56 -13.76
CA SER A 103 -11.27 -18.70 -13.05
C SER A 103 -10.54 -17.81 -12.04
N PRO A 104 -10.98 -16.56 -11.79
CA PRO A 104 -10.49 -15.75 -10.66
C PRO A 104 -11.06 -16.22 -9.31
N ASP A 105 -12.13 -17.03 -9.30
CA ASP A 105 -12.70 -17.62 -8.10
C ASP A 105 -11.80 -18.76 -7.58
N THR A 106 -10.89 -18.41 -6.67
CA THR A 106 -9.70 -19.22 -6.33
C THR A 106 -9.49 -19.41 -4.83
N GLY A 107 -10.37 -18.83 -4.00
CA GLY A 107 -10.23 -18.90 -2.56
C GLY A 107 -11.45 -18.37 -1.81
N PRO A 108 -11.48 -18.52 -0.48
CA PRO A 108 -12.62 -18.17 0.36
C PRO A 108 -12.88 -16.66 0.49
N GLY A 109 -11.97 -15.81 0.02
CA GLY A 109 -12.10 -14.35 0.09
C GLY A 109 -11.71 -13.77 1.45
N LEU A 110 -12.49 -12.82 1.96
CA LEU A 110 -12.25 -12.10 3.22
C LEU A 110 -12.51 -13.00 4.46
N THR A 111 -11.72 -12.83 5.51
CA THR A 111 -11.99 -13.44 6.82
C THR A 111 -13.02 -12.62 7.62
N ALA A 112 -13.72 -13.25 8.56
CA ALA A 112 -14.75 -12.60 9.37
C ALA A 112 -14.20 -11.74 10.53
N GLN A 113 -12.91 -11.87 10.87
CA GLN A 113 -12.31 -11.21 12.03
C GLN A 113 -11.38 -10.09 11.59
N VAL A 114 -11.91 -8.87 11.61
CA VAL A 114 -11.12 -7.64 11.81
C VAL A 114 -11.84 -6.86 12.88
N SER A 115 -11.33 -6.92 14.12
CA SER A 115 -11.78 -6.03 15.17
C SER A 115 -11.20 -4.65 14.87
N ILE A 116 -12.04 -3.71 14.42
CA ILE A 116 -11.69 -2.29 14.28
C ILE A 116 -12.08 -1.57 15.56
#